data_AF-A0A7T0MAX8-F1
#
_entry.id   AF-A0A7T0MAX8-F1
#
_cell.length_a   1.000
_cell.length_b   1.000
_cell.length_c   1.000
_cell.angle_alpha   90.00
_cell.angle_beta   90.00
_cell.angle_gamma   90.00
#
_symmetry.space_group_name_H-M   'P 1'
#
loop_
_entity.id
_entity.type
_entity.pdbx_description
1 polymer ?
#
loop_
_entity_poly.entity_id
_entity_poly.type
_entity_poly.pdbx_seq_one_letter_code
_entity_poly.pdbx_strand_id
1 'polypeptide(L)'
;MDINQKEHGFNATPEVLFHGSEANFEQFAYQQKHTTGISGLHFGIYLSNDRELALNFSQNKYLYEVNASVIEESALNPAEVTLSKEDVSHVVEEMVKNELQEDGISYFFTDYFGEIAELNETETWNDLYRDLTNQVAEEMLEGTSNDVEIANEIYHSFGGQFSDSASLLGNALKNIGVTHCVQTRSYENGKAIKEFVVFQPNELIIQNKIDIEKERQSDVFKNDYTQDNKQVVPIIIPTKNNQIQNTHARENQLEL
;
A
#
# COMPACT_ATOMS: atom_id res chain seq x y z
N MET A 1 -39.11 -34.77 4.11
CA MET A 1 -38.26 -33.89 3.29
C MET A 1 -37.80 -32.80 4.26
N ASP A 2 -36.69 -32.88 5.01
CA ASP A 2 -35.28 -33.18 4.65
C ASP A 2 -34.87 -32.34 3.43
N ILE A 3 -33.91 -31.40 3.45
CA ILE A 3 -32.84 -31.03 4.41
C ILE A 3 -32.43 -29.55 4.16
N ASN A 4 -31.95 -28.89 5.22
CA ASN A 4 -31.11 -27.68 5.28
C ASN A 4 -30.23 -27.33 4.07
N GLN A 5 -30.10 -26.03 3.80
CA GLN A 5 -28.80 -25.33 3.65
C GLN A 5 -28.98 -23.91 4.25
N LYS A 6 -28.86 -23.72 5.57
CA LYS A 6 -27.62 -23.30 6.26
C LYS A 6 -26.75 -22.36 5.44
N GLU A 7 -26.96 -21.07 5.69
CA GLU A 7 -25.96 -20.01 5.61
C GLU A 7 -24.66 -20.46 6.33
N HIS A 8 -23.64 -20.75 5.53
CA HIS A 8 -22.23 -20.71 5.89
C HIS A 8 -21.63 -19.82 4.80
N GLY A 9 -21.25 -18.59 5.09
CA GLY A 9 -20.18 -18.28 6.02
C GLY A 9 -18.94 -17.98 5.18
N PHE A 10 -18.84 -16.75 4.70
CA PHE A 10 -17.55 -16.14 4.42
C PHE A 10 -17.43 -14.94 5.36
N ASN A 11 -17.05 -15.21 6.60
CA ASN A 11 -16.16 -14.27 7.29
C ASN A 11 -14.82 -14.37 6.55
N ALA A 12 -14.75 -13.76 5.37
CA ALA A 12 -13.46 -13.45 4.77
C ALA A 12 -12.80 -12.54 5.79
N THR A 13 -11.74 -13.04 6.42
CA THR A 13 -10.79 -12.15 7.06
C THR A 13 -10.38 -11.13 5.99
N PRO A 14 -10.40 -9.82 6.27
CA PRO A 14 -9.96 -8.82 5.30
C PRO A 14 -8.62 -9.27 4.73
N GLU A 15 -8.50 -9.33 3.40
CA GLU A 15 -7.25 -9.70 2.74
C GLU A 15 -6.18 -8.71 3.24
N VAL A 16 -5.21 -9.18 4.01
CA VAL A 16 -4.13 -8.33 4.52
C VAL A 16 -3.35 -7.82 3.32
N LEU A 17 -3.26 -6.50 3.18
CA LEU A 17 -2.46 -5.86 2.15
C LEU A 17 -1.13 -5.38 2.72
N PHE A 18 -0.17 -5.17 1.83
CA PHE A 18 1.18 -4.79 2.19
C PHE A 18 1.56 -3.46 1.53
N HIS A 19 2.23 -2.60 2.28
CA HIS A 19 2.88 -1.38 1.80
C HIS A 19 4.38 -1.43 2.14
N GLY A 20 5.24 -1.18 1.16
CA GLY A 20 6.67 -1.01 1.40
C GLY A 20 7.05 0.46 1.43
N SER A 21 7.84 0.87 2.43
CA SER A 21 8.37 2.23 2.48
C SER A 21 9.81 2.26 2.99
N GLU A 22 10.57 3.23 2.48
CA GLU A 22 11.83 3.62 3.08
C GLU A 22 11.67 4.38 4.40
N ALA A 23 10.54 5.05 4.57
CA ALA A 23 10.26 5.91 5.71
C ALA A 23 9.59 5.11 6.83
N ASN A 24 9.96 5.43 8.07
CA ASN A 24 9.24 4.97 9.26
C ASN A 24 8.13 5.97 9.58
N PHE A 25 6.89 5.51 9.62
CA PHE A 25 5.74 6.32 10.00
C PHE A 25 4.75 5.52 10.83
N GLU A 26 3.81 6.23 11.46
CA GLU A 26 2.72 5.65 12.26
C GLU A 26 1.34 5.83 11.61
N GLN A 27 1.26 6.65 10.57
CA GLN A 27 0.02 6.91 9.82
C GLN A 27 0.34 7.18 8.36
N PHE A 28 -0.56 6.78 7.46
CA PHE A 28 -0.47 7.12 6.06
C PHE A 28 -0.82 8.59 5.81
N ALA A 29 -0.16 9.18 4.83
CA ALA A 29 -0.43 10.52 4.33
C ALA A 29 -0.08 10.56 2.83
N TYR A 30 -0.66 11.49 2.08
CA TYR A 30 -0.26 11.72 0.70
C TYR A 30 1.24 12.04 0.64
N GLN A 31 1.91 11.46 -0.35
CA GLN A 31 3.33 11.65 -0.55
C GLN A 31 3.54 12.77 -1.56
N GLN A 32 4.48 13.68 -1.32
CA GLN A 32 4.81 14.70 -2.33
C GLN A 32 5.50 14.10 -3.57
N LYS A 33 6.10 12.91 -3.44
CA LYS A 33 6.75 12.22 -4.56
C LYS A 33 6.18 10.82 -4.65
N HIS A 34 5.28 10.63 -5.60
CA HIS A 34 4.69 9.33 -5.87
C HIS A 34 5.63 8.53 -6.77
N THR A 35 6.08 7.36 -6.28
CA THR A 35 6.61 6.33 -7.17
C THR A 35 5.45 5.71 -7.93
N THR A 36 5.50 5.77 -9.25
CA THR A 36 4.42 5.24 -10.08
C THR A 36 4.46 3.72 -10.08
N GLY A 37 3.40 3.13 -9.54
CA GLY A 37 3.17 1.69 -9.62
C GLY A 37 2.70 1.28 -11.01
N ILE A 38 2.35 0.00 -11.15
CA ILE A 38 1.94 -0.57 -12.44
C ILE A 38 0.61 0.00 -12.94
N SER A 39 -0.23 0.50 -12.03
CA SER A 39 -1.48 1.19 -12.35
C SER A 39 -1.29 2.46 -13.16
N GLY A 40 -0.09 3.04 -13.19
CA GLY A 40 0.16 4.31 -13.88
C GLY A 40 -0.45 5.54 -13.21
N LEU A 41 -1.14 5.38 -12.06
CA LEU A 41 -1.58 6.50 -11.25
C LEU A 41 -0.39 7.30 -10.73
N HIS A 42 -0.58 8.61 -10.57
CA HIS A 42 0.44 9.55 -10.11
C HIS A 42 0.17 10.11 -8.71
N PHE A 43 -0.86 9.61 -8.03
CA PHE A 43 -1.22 9.98 -6.66
C PHE A 43 -1.83 8.78 -5.90
N GLY A 44 -1.96 8.92 -4.58
CA GLY A 44 -2.54 7.88 -3.68
C GLY A 44 -1.51 6.99 -2.98
N ILE A 45 -2.02 5.99 -2.26
CA ILE A 45 -1.23 5.02 -1.48
C ILE A 45 -1.23 3.66 -2.15
N TYR A 46 -0.05 3.18 -2.52
CA TYR A 46 0.12 1.89 -3.18
C TYR A 46 0.15 0.75 -2.16
N LEU A 47 -0.70 -0.24 -2.36
CA LEU A 47 -0.77 -1.47 -1.59
C LEU A 47 -0.73 -2.67 -2.54
N SER A 48 -0.29 -3.83 -2.05
CA SER A 48 -0.41 -5.08 -2.80
C SER A 48 -0.78 -6.23 -1.88
N ASN A 49 -1.46 -7.25 -2.41
CA ASN A 49 -1.65 -8.50 -1.69
C ASN A 49 -0.39 -9.39 -1.68
N ASP A 50 0.69 -8.97 -2.35
CA ASP A 50 1.95 -9.69 -2.40
C ASP A 50 3.04 -9.03 -1.53
N ARG A 51 3.46 -9.75 -0.49
CA ARG A 51 4.49 -9.30 0.46
C ARG A 51 5.83 -9.03 -0.23
N GLU A 52 6.24 -9.91 -1.15
CA GLU A 52 7.53 -9.80 -1.84
C GLU A 52 7.58 -8.58 -2.76
N LEU A 53 6.49 -8.32 -3.51
CA LEU A 53 6.37 -7.11 -4.32
C LEU A 53 6.45 -5.86 -3.44
N ALA A 54 5.68 -5.79 -2.35
CA ALA A 54 5.73 -4.65 -1.43
C ALA A 54 7.15 -4.44 -0.86
N LEU A 55 7.87 -5.52 -0.53
CA LEU A 55 9.24 -5.43 -0.03
C LEU A 55 10.19 -4.75 -1.03
N ASN A 56 10.01 -4.95 -2.34
CA ASN A 56 10.84 -4.30 -3.37
C ASN A 56 10.73 -2.77 -3.31
N PHE A 57 9.56 -2.23 -2.96
CA PHE A 57 9.35 -0.78 -2.80
C PHE A 57 9.88 -0.24 -1.47
N SER A 58 10.09 -1.09 -0.46
CA SER A 58 10.62 -0.65 0.85
C SER A 58 12.12 -0.35 0.86
N GLN A 59 12.84 -0.71 -0.22
CA GLN A 59 14.31 -0.81 -0.23
C GLN A 59 14.87 -1.57 0.99
N ASN A 60 14.14 -2.59 1.46
CA ASN A 60 14.45 -3.39 2.65
C ASN A 60 14.48 -2.62 3.98
N LYS A 61 13.72 -1.52 4.13
CA LYS A 61 13.61 -0.78 5.40
C LYS A 61 12.35 -1.15 6.19
N TYR A 62 11.19 -0.72 5.72
CA TYR A 62 9.92 -0.92 6.43
C TYR A 62 8.85 -1.56 5.56
N LEU A 63 8.18 -2.56 6.13
CA LEU A 63 7.02 -3.21 5.53
C LEU A 63 5.84 -3.07 6.48
N TYR A 64 4.69 -2.67 5.95
CA TYR A 64 3.47 -2.43 6.71
C TYR A 64 2.41 -3.43 6.26
N GLU A 65 1.77 -4.09 7.22
CA GLU A 65 0.53 -4.84 7.00
C GLU A 65 -0.64 -3.91 7.25
N VAL A 66 -1.54 -3.82 6.29
CA VAL A 66 -2.56 -2.79 6.21
C VAL A 66 -3.92 -3.44 6.12
N ASN A 67 -4.82 -3.00 7.00
CA ASN A 67 -6.24 -3.20 6.82
C ASN A 67 -6.76 -2.06 5.94
N ALA A 68 -7.30 -2.41 4.77
CA ALA A 68 -7.81 -1.49 3.79
C ALA A 68 -9.31 -1.72 3.53
N SER A 69 -10.13 -1.73 4.58
CA SER A 69 -11.60 -1.82 4.47
C SER A 69 -12.22 -0.77 3.53
N VAL A 70 -11.54 0.35 3.29
CA VAL A 70 -11.95 1.39 2.33
C VAL A 70 -12.03 0.91 0.87
N ILE A 71 -11.43 -0.25 0.54
CA ILE A 71 -11.44 -0.87 -0.80
C ILE A 71 -12.81 -1.52 -1.15
N GLU A 72 -13.79 -1.46 -0.25
CA GLU A 72 -15.14 -2.01 -0.51
C GLU A 72 -16.03 -1.09 -1.39
N GLU A 73 -15.61 0.15 -1.66
CA GLU A 73 -16.33 1.09 -2.54
C GLU A 73 -15.93 0.92 -4.03
N SER A 74 -16.40 1.80 -4.92
CA SER A 74 -16.12 1.69 -6.35
C SER A 74 -14.64 1.95 -6.65
N ALA A 75 -14.14 1.34 -7.74
CA ALA A 75 -12.76 1.47 -8.19
C ALA A 75 -12.68 2.18 -9.53
N LEU A 76 -11.63 2.99 -9.74
CA LEU A 76 -11.24 3.40 -11.09
C LEU A 76 -10.82 2.18 -11.90
N ASN A 77 -11.23 2.14 -13.17
CA ASN A 77 -10.86 1.09 -14.09
C ASN A 77 -9.59 1.48 -14.89
N PRO A 78 -8.48 0.75 -14.77
CA PRO A 78 -7.24 1.07 -15.49
C PRO A 78 -7.25 0.65 -16.96
N ALA A 79 -8.32 0.00 -17.47
CA ALA A 79 -8.35 -0.56 -18.81
C ALA A 79 -9.37 0.10 -19.76
N GLU A 80 -10.39 0.76 -19.22
CA GLU A 80 -11.45 1.41 -20.00
C GLU A 80 -12.06 2.56 -19.19
N VAL A 81 -12.76 3.45 -19.88
CA VAL A 81 -13.52 4.54 -19.26
C VAL A 81 -14.83 3.98 -18.72
N THR A 82 -15.03 4.08 -17.40
CA THR A 82 -16.26 3.71 -16.72
C THR A 82 -16.91 4.86 -15.98
N LEU A 83 -16.15 5.92 -15.69
CA LEU A 83 -16.69 7.18 -15.16
C LEU A 83 -17.64 7.83 -16.17
N SER A 84 -18.77 8.35 -15.68
CA SER A 84 -19.69 9.14 -16.50
C SER A 84 -19.23 10.60 -16.61
N LYS A 85 -19.79 11.34 -17.57
CA LYS A 85 -19.60 12.80 -17.67
C LYS A 85 -20.00 13.52 -16.39
N GLU A 86 -21.04 13.05 -15.71
CA GLU A 86 -21.48 13.62 -14.44
C GLU A 86 -20.46 13.37 -13.33
N ASP A 87 -19.87 12.18 -13.26
CA ASP A 87 -18.82 11.86 -12.28
C ASP A 87 -17.58 12.74 -12.47
N VAL A 88 -17.07 12.83 -13.70
CA VAL A 88 -15.91 13.66 -14.02
C VAL A 88 -16.20 15.14 -13.77
N SER A 89 -17.39 15.62 -14.16
CA SER A 89 -17.83 17.00 -13.93
C SER A 89 -17.89 17.32 -12.43
N HIS A 90 -18.46 16.44 -11.61
CA HIS A 90 -18.48 16.63 -10.16
C HIS A 90 -17.08 16.69 -9.55
N VAL A 91 -16.16 15.82 -9.98
CA VAL A 91 -14.77 15.85 -9.49
C VAL A 91 -14.09 17.17 -9.84
N VAL A 92 -14.21 17.63 -11.09
CA VAL A 92 -13.62 18.91 -11.53
C VAL A 92 -14.28 20.09 -10.81
N GLU A 93 -15.61 20.10 -10.64
CA GLU A 93 -16.34 21.12 -9.90
C GLU A 93 -15.82 21.28 -8.47
N GLU A 94 -15.57 20.18 -7.75
CA GLU A 94 -15.04 20.25 -6.40
C GLU A 94 -13.62 20.82 -6.35
N MET A 95 -12.76 20.42 -7.29
CA MET A 95 -11.40 20.96 -7.41
C MET A 95 -11.43 22.47 -7.69
N VAL A 96 -12.25 22.92 -8.64
CA VAL A 96 -12.40 24.33 -9.00
C VAL A 96 -13.00 25.15 -7.86
N LYS A 97 -14.00 24.62 -7.15
CA LYS A 97 -14.58 25.31 -5.99
C LYS A 97 -13.55 25.53 -4.88
N ASN A 98 -12.58 24.64 -4.71
CA ASN A 98 -11.51 24.85 -3.76
C ASN A 98 -10.60 26.01 -4.19
N GLU A 99 -10.17 26.09 -5.46
CA GLU A 99 -9.41 27.25 -5.97
C GLU A 99 -10.18 28.56 -5.77
N LEU A 100 -11.49 28.58 -6.05
CA LEU A 100 -12.32 29.78 -5.83
C LEU A 100 -12.40 30.20 -4.36
N GLN A 101 -12.39 29.24 -3.43
CA GLN A 101 -12.42 29.55 -2.01
C GLN A 101 -11.08 30.09 -1.50
N GLU A 102 -9.97 29.61 -2.06
CA GLU A 102 -8.61 29.98 -1.62
C GLU A 102 -8.10 31.25 -2.30
N ASP A 103 -8.29 31.36 -3.62
CA ASP A 103 -7.69 32.40 -4.47
C ASP A 103 -8.71 33.37 -5.07
N GLY A 104 -10.01 33.08 -4.95
CA GLY A 104 -11.08 33.90 -5.54
C GLY A 104 -11.22 33.76 -7.05
N ILE A 105 -10.38 32.95 -7.70
CA ILE A 105 -10.41 32.66 -9.14
C ILE A 105 -9.93 31.23 -9.40
N SER A 106 -10.35 30.62 -10.51
CA SER A 106 -9.80 29.34 -10.96
C SER A 106 -8.64 29.54 -11.92
N TYR A 107 -7.44 29.16 -11.49
CA TYR A 107 -6.27 29.09 -12.36
C TYR A 107 -6.40 27.94 -13.36
N PHE A 108 -7.03 26.83 -12.96
CA PHE A 108 -7.31 25.70 -13.84
C PHE A 108 -8.00 26.13 -15.15
N PHE A 109 -9.10 26.89 -15.07
CA PHE A 109 -9.78 27.34 -16.29
C PHE A 109 -8.99 28.34 -17.11
N THR A 110 -8.20 29.19 -16.47
CA THR A 110 -7.32 30.13 -17.17
C THR A 110 -6.24 29.39 -17.95
N ASP A 111 -5.65 28.34 -17.36
CA ASP A 111 -4.63 27.53 -18.02
C ASP A 111 -5.22 26.63 -19.12
N TYR A 112 -6.43 26.12 -18.90
CA TYR A 112 -7.09 25.19 -19.82
C TYR A 112 -7.68 25.90 -21.05
N PHE A 113 -8.39 27.01 -20.87
CA PHE A 113 -9.08 27.73 -21.96
C PHE A 113 -8.36 29.02 -22.40
N GLY A 114 -7.34 29.47 -21.66
CA GLY A 114 -6.75 30.79 -21.80
C GLY A 114 -7.49 31.85 -20.97
N GLU A 115 -7.08 33.12 -21.10
CA GLU A 115 -7.75 34.22 -20.39
C GLU A 115 -9.22 34.36 -20.80
N ILE A 116 -10.13 34.10 -19.86
CA ILE A 116 -11.57 34.35 -19.99
C ILE A 116 -11.89 35.59 -19.15
N ALA A 117 -12.20 36.71 -19.81
CA ALA A 117 -12.40 38.01 -19.15
C ALA A 117 -13.49 37.95 -18.06
N GLU A 118 -14.55 37.18 -18.31
CA GLU A 118 -15.69 37.01 -17.41
C GLU A 118 -15.34 36.25 -16.11
N LEU A 119 -14.29 35.41 -16.11
CA LEU A 119 -13.83 34.71 -14.90
C LEU A 119 -13.12 35.67 -13.94
N ASN A 120 -12.39 36.66 -14.46
CA ASN A 120 -11.68 37.66 -13.65
C ASN A 120 -12.64 38.59 -12.88
N GLU A 121 -13.92 38.64 -13.25
CA GLU A 121 -14.94 39.46 -12.60
C GLU A 121 -15.86 38.64 -11.67
N THR A 122 -15.64 37.31 -11.57
CA THR A 122 -16.51 36.40 -10.84
C THR A 122 -15.76 35.58 -9.80
N GLU A 123 -15.91 35.96 -8.52
CA GLU A 123 -15.28 35.28 -7.37
C GLU A 123 -16.14 34.15 -6.75
N THR A 124 -17.31 33.86 -7.32
CA THR A 124 -18.25 32.87 -6.77
C THR A 124 -18.76 31.92 -7.85
N TRP A 125 -19.03 30.68 -7.46
CA TRP A 125 -19.62 29.68 -8.35
C TRP A 125 -20.91 30.18 -9.03
N ASN A 126 -20.96 30.08 -10.35
CA ASN A 126 -22.08 30.53 -11.19
C ASN A 126 -22.30 29.57 -12.37
N ASP A 127 -23.22 29.91 -13.29
CA ASP A 127 -23.52 29.06 -14.43
C ASP A 127 -22.38 29.01 -15.46
N LEU A 128 -21.53 30.05 -15.57
CA LEU A 128 -20.34 30.00 -16.41
C LEU A 128 -19.35 28.94 -15.91
N TYR A 129 -19.04 28.91 -14.61
CA TYR A 129 -18.19 27.86 -14.02
C TYR A 129 -18.77 26.47 -14.27
N ARG A 130 -20.08 26.30 -14.11
CA ARG A 130 -20.77 25.03 -14.35
C ARG A 130 -20.66 24.58 -15.82
N ASP A 131 -20.84 25.49 -16.76
CA ASP A 131 -20.75 25.19 -18.19
C ASP A 131 -19.33 24.82 -18.59
N LEU A 132 -18.33 25.54 -18.08
CA LEU A 132 -16.91 25.24 -18.31
C LEU A 132 -16.51 23.88 -17.71
N THR A 133 -16.97 23.56 -16.50
CA THR A 133 -16.72 22.24 -15.88
C THR A 133 -17.31 21.12 -16.75
N ASN A 134 -18.54 21.28 -17.22
CA ASN A 134 -19.17 20.29 -18.10
C ASN A 134 -18.45 20.14 -19.44
N GLN A 135 -17.92 21.22 -19.99
CA GLN A 135 -17.12 21.18 -21.21
C GLN A 135 -15.81 20.43 -20.98
N VAL A 136 -15.06 20.77 -19.94
CA VAL A 136 -13.82 20.06 -19.55
C VAL A 136 -14.07 18.57 -19.36
N ALA A 137 -15.14 18.20 -18.63
CA ALA A 137 -15.45 16.80 -18.37
C ALA A 137 -15.71 16.01 -19.68
N GLU A 138 -16.36 16.63 -20.67
CA GLU A 138 -16.58 16.02 -21.98
C GLU A 138 -15.26 15.87 -22.75
N GLU A 139 -14.44 16.91 -22.77
CA GLU A 139 -13.14 16.88 -23.46
C GLU A 139 -12.17 15.83 -22.85
N MET A 140 -12.12 15.72 -21.51
CA MET A 140 -11.33 14.69 -20.82
C MET A 140 -11.81 13.28 -21.15
N LEU A 141 -13.12 13.05 -21.24
CA LEU A 141 -13.67 11.75 -21.61
C LEU A 141 -13.38 11.40 -23.07
N GLU A 142 -13.38 12.38 -23.97
CA GLU A 142 -13.04 12.18 -25.38
C GLU A 142 -11.54 11.97 -25.61
N GLY A 143 -10.69 12.57 -24.75
CA GLY A 143 -9.24 12.56 -24.87
C GLY A 143 -8.53 11.37 -24.24
N THR A 144 -9.21 10.56 -23.44
CA THR A 144 -8.59 9.50 -22.61
C THR A 144 -9.11 8.11 -22.94
N SER A 145 -8.33 7.09 -22.56
CA SER A 145 -8.65 5.67 -22.82
C SER A 145 -9.13 4.90 -21.59
N ASN A 146 -8.95 5.45 -20.39
CA ASN A 146 -9.31 4.78 -19.13
C ASN A 146 -9.47 5.79 -17.98
N ASP A 147 -10.10 5.35 -16.88
CA ASP A 147 -10.38 6.20 -15.72
C ASP A 147 -9.10 6.72 -15.02
N VAL A 148 -7.99 5.96 -15.11
CA VAL A 148 -6.71 6.37 -14.54
C VAL A 148 -6.12 7.57 -15.27
N GLU A 149 -6.21 7.60 -16.60
CA GLU A 149 -5.78 8.73 -17.42
C GLU A 149 -6.57 10.00 -17.05
N ILE A 150 -7.89 9.90 -16.89
CA ILE A 150 -8.75 11.01 -16.44
C ILE A 150 -8.29 11.52 -15.08
N ALA A 151 -8.13 10.64 -14.09
CA ALA A 151 -7.71 11.03 -12.74
C ALA A 151 -6.30 11.67 -12.74
N ASN A 152 -5.38 11.16 -13.55
CA ASN A 152 -4.05 11.74 -13.72
C ASN A 152 -4.08 13.11 -14.40
N GLU A 153 -4.93 13.29 -15.41
CA GLU A 153 -5.10 14.56 -16.11
C GLU A 153 -5.63 15.64 -15.15
N ILE A 154 -6.66 15.31 -14.36
CA ILE A 154 -7.15 16.20 -13.30
C ILE A 154 -6.01 16.50 -12.31
N TYR A 155 -5.36 15.47 -11.76
CA TYR A 155 -4.27 15.66 -10.79
C TYR A 155 -3.21 16.64 -11.28
N HIS A 156 -2.75 16.49 -12.51
CA HIS A 156 -1.71 17.36 -13.09
C HIS A 156 -2.22 18.75 -13.46
N SER A 157 -3.46 18.85 -13.92
CA SER A 157 -4.07 20.15 -14.27
C SER A 157 -4.21 21.07 -13.06
N PHE A 158 -4.35 20.50 -11.87
CA PHE A 158 -4.36 21.26 -10.61
C PHE A 158 -2.97 21.31 -9.93
N GLY A 159 -1.88 21.25 -10.69
CA GLY A 159 -0.50 21.43 -10.18
C GLY A 159 0.20 20.17 -9.65
N GLY A 160 -0.51 19.03 -9.58
CA GLY A 160 0.05 17.73 -9.25
C GLY A 160 0.84 17.70 -7.94
N GLN A 161 2.12 17.30 -8.02
CA GLN A 161 2.99 17.14 -6.85
C GLN A 161 3.41 18.45 -6.18
N PHE A 162 3.10 19.59 -6.79
CA PHE A 162 3.49 20.91 -6.31
C PHE A 162 2.38 21.63 -5.53
N SER A 163 1.24 20.96 -5.34
CA SER A 163 0.05 21.45 -4.65
C SER A 163 -0.58 20.36 -3.77
N ASP A 164 -1.65 20.70 -3.06
CA ASP A 164 -2.43 19.75 -2.24
C ASP A 164 -3.44 18.93 -3.06
N SER A 165 -3.30 18.91 -4.39
CA SER A 165 -4.24 18.31 -5.33
C SER A 165 -4.45 16.82 -5.15
N ALA A 166 -3.46 16.07 -4.65
CA ALA A 166 -3.67 14.66 -4.30
C ALA A 166 -4.76 14.49 -3.23
N SER A 167 -4.79 15.38 -2.23
CA SER A 167 -5.79 15.34 -1.16
C SER A 167 -7.16 15.82 -1.61
N LEU A 168 -7.19 16.89 -2.39
CA LEU A 168 -8.45 17.42 -2.94
C LEU A 168 -9.09 16.42 -3.89
N LEU A 169 -8.31 15.86 -4.81
CA LEU A 169 -8.77 14.85 -5.76
C LEU A 169 -9.21 13.57 -5.06
N GLY A 170 -8.46 13.11 -4.06
CA GLY A 170 -8.85 11.94 -3.28
C GLY A 170 -10.18 12.12 -2.55
N ASN A 171 -10.47 13.32 -2.04
CA ASN A 171 -11.78 13.64 -1.45
C ASN A 171 -12.88 13.73 -2.51
N ALA A 172 -12.60 14.36 -3.65
CA ALA A 172 -13.57 14.51 -4.74
C ALA A 172 -13.99 13.16 -5.34
N LEU A 173 -13.02 12.26 -5.54
CA LEU A 173 -13.29 10.87 -5.94
C LEU A 173 -14.12 10.13 -4.89
N LYS A 174 -13.85 10.36 -3.60
CA LYS A 174 -14.66 9.78 -2.52
C LYS A 174 -16.11 10.21 -2.58
N ASN A 175 -16.37 11.48 -2.92
CA ASN A 175 -17.74 12.02 -2.96
C ASN A 175 -18.59 11.39 -4.06
N ILE A 176 -17.97 10.85 -5.11
CA ILE A 176 -18.64 10.02 -6.13
C ILE A 176 -18.56 8.51 -5.83
N GLY A 177 -18.11 8.12 -4.63
CA GLY A 177 -18.03 6.74 -4.17
C GLY A 177 -16.85 5.94 -4.74
N VAL A 178 -15.79 6.61 -5.19
CA VAL A 178 -14.56 6.01 -5.71
C VAL A 178 -13.42 6.16 -4.71
N THR A 179 -12.91 5.05 -4.19
CA THR A 179 -11.88 5.07 -3.13
C THR A 179 -10.53 4.52 -3.56
N HIS A 180 -10.50 3.79 -4.66
CA HIS A 180 -9.27 3.14 -5.08
C HIS A 180 -9.22 2.88 -6.59
N CYS A 181 -8.06 2.42 -7.04
CA CYS A 181 -7.88 1.73 -8.30
C CYS A 181 -7.32 0.34 -7.98
N VAL A 182 -7.72 -0.68 -8.74
CA VAL A 182 -7.15 -2.02 -8.62
C VAL A 182 -6.69 -2.53 -9.98
N GLN A 183 -5.51 -3.12 -10.01
CA GLN A 183 -5.00 -3.84 -11.17
C GLN A 183 -4.55 -5.23 -10.77
N THR A 184 -4.93 -6.24 -11.55
CA THR A 184 -4.50 -7.62 -11.34
C THR A 184 -3.51 -8.04 -12.41
N ARG A 185 -2.35 -8.53 -11.99
CA ARG A 185 -1.35 -9.16 -12.86
C ARG A 185 -1.32 -10.66 -12.60
N SER A 186 -1.62 -11.43 -13.65
CA SER A 186 -1.50 -12.88 -13.64
C SER A 186 -0.14 -13.30 -14.21
N TYR A 187 0.58 -14.14 -13.48
CA TYR A 187 1.85 -14.71 -13.91
C TYR A 187 1.66 -16.12 -14.47
N GLU A 188 2.59 -16.58 -15.31
CA GLU A 188 2.53 -17.91 -15.94
C GLU A 188 2.47 -19.07 -14.93
N ASN A 189 3.00 -18.86 -13.72
CA ASN A 189 2.94 -19.82 -12.61
C ASN A 189 1.57 -19.86 -11.90
N GLY A 190 0.57 -19.13 -12.40
CA GLY A 190 -0.77 -19.05 -11.82
C GLY A 190 -0.90 -18.11 -10.61
N LYS A 191 0.18 -17.43 -10.20
CA LYS A 191 0.12 -16.39 -9.16
C LYS A 191 -0.60 -15.16 -9.73
N ALA A 192 -1.65 -14.70 -9.06
CA ALA A 192 -2.31 -13.44 -9.35
C ALA A 192 -1.93 -12.43 -8.27
N ILE A 193 -1.23 -11.37 -8.66
CA ILE A 193 -0.88 -10.26 -7.78
C ILE A 193 -1.86 -9.13 -8.05
N LYS A 194 -2.46 -8.60 -6.99
CA LYS A 194 -3.27 -7.39 -7.05
C LYS A 194 -2.44 -6.23 -6.52
N GLU A 195 -2.50 -5.13 -7.24
CA GLU A 195 -2.00 -3.83 -6.80
C GLU A 195 -3.19 -2.89 -6.66
N PHE A 196 -3.20 -2.19 -5.54
CA PHE A 196 -4.22 -1.23 -5.20
C PHE A 196 -3.57 0.14 -5.06
N VAL A 197 -4.26 1.17 -5.51
CA VAL A 197 -3.93 2.56 -5.19
C VAL A 197 -5.11 3.13 -4.45
N VAL A 198 -4.95 3.41 -3.17
CA VAL A 198 -6.02 3.92 -2.30
C VAL A 198 -5.94 5.43 -2.21
N PHE A 199 -7.08 6.09 -2.36
CA PHE A 199 -7.18 7.54 -2.40
C PHE A 199 -7.41 8.16 -1.03
N GLN A 200 -7.80 7.43 0.01
CA GLN A 200 -8.03 7.94 1.37
C GLN A 200 -6.98 7.41 2.36
N PRO A 201 -5.78 8.05 2.46
CA PRO A 201 -4.71 7.57 3.33
C PRO A 201 -5.11 7.55 4.81
N ASN A 202 -5.91 8.52 5.26
CA ASN A 202 -6.39 8.64 6.64
C ASN A 202 -7.32 7.50 7.08
N GLU A 203 -7.85 6.70 6.14
CA GLU A 203 -8.74 5.57 6.42
C GLU A 203 -8.00 4.22 6.39
N LEU A 204 -6.73 4.22 6.02
CA LEU A 204 -5.87 3.04 6.09
C LEU A 204 -5.37 2.80 7.50
N ILE A 205 -5.52 1.56 7.96
CA ILE A 205 -5.10 1.16 9.31
C ILE A 205 -3.86 0.26 9.21
N ILE A 206 -2.74 0.70 9.77
CA ILE A 206 -1.55 -0.14 9.95
C ILE A 206 -1.86 -1.17 11.04
N GLN A 207 -1.95 -2.44 10.66
CA GLN A 207 -2.13 -3.56 11.59
C GLN A 207 -0.81 -3.98 12.22
N ASN A 208 0.26 -3.96 11.42
CA ASN A 208 1.59 -4.36 11.84
C ASN A 208 2.65 -3.57 11.08
N LYS A 209 3.77 -3.30 11.74
CA LYS A 209 4.93 -2.62 11.17
C LYS A 209 6.17 -3.46 11.39
N ILE A 210 6.81 -3.84 10.30
CA ILE A 210 7.97 -4.72 10.28
C ILE A 210 9.19 -3.89 9.88
N ASP A 211 10.16 -3.82 10.79
CA ASP A 211 11.49 -3.28 10.53
C ASP A 211 12.38 -4.43 9.99
N ILE A 212 12.63 -4.41 8.68
CA ILE A 212 13.25 -5.52 7.94
C ILE A 212 14.71 -5.72 8.38
N GLU A 213 15.41 -4.63 8.72
CA GLU A 213 16.80 -4.71 9.19
C GLU A 213 16.87 -5.39 10.57
N LYS A 214 15.94 -5.04 11.48
CA LYS A 214 15.85 -5.70 12.79
C LYS A 214 15.43 -7.16 12.69
N GLU A 215 14.50 -7.49 11.80
CA GLU A 215 14.07 -8.87 11.54
C GLU A 215 15.27 -9.72 11.09
N ARG A 216 16.04 -9.25 10.11
CA ARG A 216 17.27 -9.92 9.65
C ARG A 216 18.29 -10.14 10.76
N GLN A 217 18.53 -9.15 11.61
CA GLN A 217 19.44 -9.30 12.75
C GLN A 217 18.96 -10.37 13.72
N SER A 218 17.65 -10.39 14.02
CA SER A 218 17.07 -11.39 14.93
C SER A 218 17.19 -12.83 14.40
N ASP A 219 17.13 -13.02 13.08
CA ASP A 219 17.29 -14.34 12.46
C ASP A 219 18.75 -14.81 12.42
N VAL A 220 19.71 -13.88 12.26
CA VAL A 220 21.15 -14.20 12.41
C VAL A 220 21.44 -14.69 13.83
N PHE A 221 20.93 -14.01 14.86
CA PHE A 221 21.11 -14.45 16.25
C PHE A 221 20.47 -15.82 16.53
N LYS A 222 19.27 -16.11 16.00
CA LYS A 222 18.64 -17.44 16.15
C LYS A 222 19.44 -18.56 15.48
N ASN A 223 20.08 -18.28 14.34
CA ASN A 223 20.93 -19.25 13.65
C ASN A 223 22.25 -19.53 14.41
N ASP A 224 22.82 -18.53 15.07
CA ASP A 224 24.01 -18.73 15.92
C ASP A 224 23.70 -19.58 17.16
N TYR A 225 22.55 -19.38 17.82
CA TYR A 225 22.14 -20.22 18.96
C TYR A 225 21.79 -21.67 18.59
N THR A 226 21.42 -21.94 17.34
CA THR A 226 21.13 -23.31 16.85
C THR A 226 22.37 -24.03 16.34
N GLN A 227 23.45 -23.32 15.99
CA GLN A 227 24.74 -23.93 15.69
C GLN A 227 25.50 -24.34 16.97
N ASP A 228 25.42 -23.56 18.05
CA ASP A 228 26.10 -23.88 19.32
C ASP A 228 25.46 -25.05 20.08
N ASN A 229 24.21 -25.42 19.78
CA ASN A 229 23.54 -26.56 20.42
C ASN A 229 23.68 -27.90 19.66
N LYS A 230 24.46 -27.97 18.57
CA LYS A 230 24.66 -29.20 17.78
C LYS A 230 25.99 -29.92 18.01
N GLN A 231 26.81 -29.50 18.98
CA GLN A 231 28.01 -30.25 19.39
C GLN A 231 28.09 -30.46 20.90
N VAL A 232 27.27 -31.38 21.42
CA VAL A 232 27.67 -32.17 22.58
C VAL A 232 27.48 -33.63 22.22
N VAL A 233 28.48 -34.19 21.53
CA VAL A 233 28.60 -35.64 21.40
C VAL A 233 28.85 -36.21 22.81
N PRO A 234 28.06 -37.17 23.29
CA PRO A 234 28.32 -37.78 24.58
C PRO A 234 29.67 -38.51 24.53
N ILE A 235 30.57 -38.15 25.45
CA ILE A 235 31.83 -38.87 25.66
C ILE A 235 31.46 -40.26 26.19
N ILE A 236 31.49 -41.27 25.32
CA ILE A 236 31.42 -42.67 25.74
C ILE A 236 32.78 -43.03 26.33
N ILE A 237 32.86 -43.15 27.65
CA ILE A 237 34.06 -43.68 28.34
C ILE A 237 33.99 -45.21 28.27
N PRO A 238 34.92 -45.91 27.57
CA PRO A 238 34.91 -47.36 27.52
C PRO A 238 35.53 -47.93 28.80
N THR A 239 34.72 -48.52 29.68
CA THR A 239 35.21 -49.34 30.79
C THR A 239 35.60 -50.73 30.29
N LYS A 240 36.91 -50.99 30.16
CA LYS A 240 37.47 -52.34 30.02
C LYS A 240 37.48 -53.04 31.38
N ASN A 241 36.75 -54.14 31.48
CA ASN A 241 37.06 -55.21 32.42
C ASN A 241 38.04 -56.18 31.76
N ASN A 242 39.18 -56.44 32.40
CA ASN A 242 39.62 -57.81 32.71
C ASN A 242 40.89 -57.84 33.58
N GLN A 243 40.69 -58.51 34.73
CA GLN A 243 41.56 -59.29 35.61
C GLN A 243 43.07 -59.45 35.25
N ILE A 244 43.95 -59.42 36.28
CA ILE A 244 44.65 -60.59 36.88
C ILE A 244 45.90 -60.15 37.71
N GLN A 245 45.90 -60.57 38.99
CA GLN A 245 46.99 -60.96 39.91
C GLN A 245 48.08 -60.00 40.46
N ASN A 246 48.05 -59.92 41.80
CA ASN A 246 49.14 -60.03 42.79
C ASN A 246 50.44 -59.21 42.63
N THR A 247 50.71 -58.34 43.61
CA THR A 247 51.88 -58.52 44.50
C THR A 247 51.81 -57.68 45.78
N HIS A 248 51.93 -58.40 46.90
CA HIS A 248 52.53 -58.07 48.20
C HIS A 248 52.15 -56.79 48.99
N ALA A 249 51.36 -57.05 50.04
CA ALA A 249 51.52 -56.41 51.35
C ALA A 249 52.75 -56.97 52.08
N ARG A 250 53.58 -56.09 52.65
CA ARG A 250 54.47 -56.43 53.78
C ARG A 250 54.86 -55.15 54.53
N GLU A 251 54.13 -54.88 55.61
CA GLU A 251 54.65 -54.15 56.76
C GLU A 251 54.74 -55.14 57.93
N ASN A 252 55.93 -55.25 58.53
CA ASN A 252 56.14 -55.10 59.98
C ASN A 252 57.61 -55.37 60.34
N GLN A 253 58.24 -54.31 60.86
CA GLN A 253 58.94 -54.18 62.16
C GLN A 253 59.30 -55.48 62.91
N LEU A 254 60.57 -55.67 63.30
CA LEU A 254 61.15 -55.47 64.67
C LEU A 254 60.36 -56.28 65.73
N GLU A 255 60.91 -57.12 66.60
CA GLU A 255 62.23 -57.33 67.20
C GLU A 255 62.16 -58.66 67.98
N LEU A 256 63.34 -59.27 68.23
CA LEU A 256 63.65 -60.39 69.14
C LEU A 256 63.23 -61.82 68.75
#